data_AF-A0A3E5B8N0-F1
#
_entry.id   AF-A0A3E5B8N0-F1
#
_cell.length_a   1.000
_cell.length_b   1.000
_cell.length_c   1.000
_cell.angle_alpha   90.00
_cell.angle_beta   90.00
_cell.angle_gamma   90.00
#
_symmetry.space_group_name_H-M   'P 1'
#
loop_
_entity.id
_entity.type
_entity.pdbx_description
1 polymer ?
#
loop_
_entity_poly.entity_id
_entity_poly.type
_entity_poly.pdbx_seq_one_letter_code
_entity_poly.pdbx_strand_id
1 'polypeptide(L)'
;MSIKIDKRAYMKLIKEDLDWLNKECPDGLEKEHIKAVLCKSIDLLYPAQLKDEKHKGVCPYCGSTKVVMFDADNDICNKCGKYFPGK
;
A
#
# COMPACT_ATOMS: atom_id res chain seq x y z
N MET A 1 -27.74 3.70 1.17
CA MET A 1 -27.00 2.91 2.17
C MET A 1 -25.52 3.10 1.92
N SER A 2 -24.81 3.71 2.85
CA SER A 2 -23.34 3.81 2.75
C SER A 2 -22.76 2.59 3.45
N ILE A 3 -22.30 1.60 2.67
CA ILE A 3 -21.51 0.50 3.23
C ILE A 3 -20.20 1.11 3.71
N LYS A 4 -20.07 1.32 5.01
CA LYS A 4 -18.83 1.77 5.64
C LYS A 4 -17.96 0.55 5.88
N ILE A 5 -17.27 0.09 4.84
CA ILE A 5 -16.21 -0.90 5.02
C ILE A 5 -14.99 -0.21 5.64
N ASP A 6 -14.34 -0.89 6.58
CA ASP A 6 -13.10 -0.41 7.19
C ASP A 6 -11.96 -0.41 6.16
N LYS A 7 -11.05 0.58 6.22
CA LYS A 7 -9.95 0.70 5.27
C LYS A 7 -9.11 -0.57 5.20
N ARG A 8 -8.79 -1.16 6.35
CA ARG A 8 -7.96 -2.38 6.43
C ARG A 8 -8.70 -3.57 5.84
N ALA A 9 -10.00 -3.69 6.10
CA ALA A 9 -10.84 -4.73 5.48
C ALA A 9 -10.89 -4.56 3.95
N TYR A 10 -11.05 -3.33 3.45
CA TYR A 10 -11.05 -3.06 2.01
C TYR A 10 -9.71 -3.38 1.35
N MET A 11 -8.59 -3.00 1.97
CA MET A 11 -7.25 -3.32 1.46
C MET A 11 -6.99 -4.82 1.38
N LYS A 12 -7.52 -5.62 2.32
CA LYS A 12 -7.43 -7.09 2.25
C LYS A 12 -8.15 -7.64 1.02
N LEU A 13 -9.37 -7.17 0.75
CA LEU A 13 -10.13 -7.58 -0.43
C LEU A 13 -9.38 -7.25 -1.73
N ILE A 14 -8.85 -6.02 -1.84
CA ILE A 14 -8.06 -5.60 -3.00
C ILE A 14 -6.82 -6.49 -3.16
N LYS A 15 -6.16 -6.88 -2.06
CA LYS A 15 -5.02 -7.78 -2.12
C LYS A 15 -5.40 -9.17 -2.64
N GLU A 16 -6.50 -9.74 -2.16
CA GLU A 16 -7.00 -11.04 -2.62
C GLU A 16 -7.35 -10.99 -4.13
N ASP A 17 -7.99 -9.91 -4.59
CA ASP A 17 -8.28 -9.69 -6.01
C ASP A 17 -7.00 -9.59 -6.84
N LEU A 18 -5.97 -8.90 -6.33
CA LEU A 18 -4.67 -8.78 -7.01
C LEU A 18 -3.92 -10.11 -7.06
N ASP A 19 -3.95 -10.91 -5.99
CA ASP A 19 -3.34 -12.24 -5.95
C ASP A 19 -4.03 -13.19 -6.93
N TRP A 20 -5.36 -13.15 -7.00
CA TRP A 20 -6.13 -13.89 -8.00
C TRP A 20 -5.78 -13.44 -9.42
N LEU A 21 -5.77 -12.14 -9.68
CA LEU A 21 -5.43 -11.58 -10.99
C LEU A 21 -4.00 -11.94 -11.41
N ASN A 22 -3.05 -11.98 -10.47
CA ASN A 22 -1.68 -12.39 -10.74
C ASN A 22 -1.58 -13.85 -11.16
N LYS A 23 -2.42 -14.72 -10.60
CA LYS A 23 -2.42 -16.15 -10.86
C LYS A 23 -3.14 -16.51 -12.16
N GLU A 24 -4.31 -15.92 -12.39
CA GLU A 24 -5.22 -16.33 -13.46
C GLU A 24 -5.05 -15.50 -14.74
N CYS A 25 -4.54 -14.27 -14.64
CA CYS A 25 -4.41 -13.38 -15.80
C CYS A 25 -2.96 -13.34 -16.32
N PRO A 26 -2.72 -13.65 -17.60
CA PRO A 26 -1.41 -13.47 -18.22
C PRO A 26 -0.98 -12.01 -18.18
N ASP A 27 0.33 -11.77 -18.17
CA ASP A 27 0.84 -10.40 -18.14
C ASP A 27 0.48 -9.63 -19.43
N GLY A 28 0.03 -8.39 -19.26
CA GLY A 28 -0.41 -7.54 -20.36
C GLY A 28 -1.00 -6.21 -19.87
N LEU A 29 -1.25 -5.30 -20.82
CA LEU A 29 -1.79 -3.96 -20.57
C LEU A 29 -3.13 -4.00 -19.81
N GLU A 30 -3.97 -4.99 -20.09
CA GLU A 30 -5.27 -5.15 -19.43
C GLU A 30 -5.10 -5.48 -17.94
N LYS A 31 -4.19 -6.40 -17.62
CA LYS A 31 -3.83 -6.75 -16.24
C LYS A 31 -3.30 -5.53 -15.49
N GLU A 32 -2.37 -4.79 -16.10
CA GLU A 32 -1.81 -3.58 -15.50
C GLU A 32 -2.87 -2.50 -15.28
N HIS A 33 -3.79 -2.33 -16.21
CA HIS A 33 -4.90 -1.39 -16.08
C HIS A 33 -5.81 -1.77 -14.91
N ILE A 34 -6.20 -3.04 -14.79
CA ILE A 34 -7.03 -3.54 -13.68
C ILE A 34 -6.32 -3.30 -12.34
N LYS A 35 -5.03 -3.65 -12.23
CA LYS A 35 -4.23 -3.36 -11.02
C LYS A 35 -4.25 -1.89 -10.66
N ALA A 36 -4.03 -1.00 -11.65
CA ALA A 36 -4.03 0.43 -11.43
C ALA A 36 -5.39 0.97 -10.97
N VAL A 37 -6.49 0.44 -11.50
CA VAL A 37 -7.86 0.82 -11.08
C VAL A 37 -8.12 0.38 -9.64
N LEU A 38 -7.78 -0.86 -9.27
CA LEU A 38 -7.94 -1.39 -7.92
C LEU A 38 -7.09 -0.63 -6.89
N CYS A 39 -5.87 -0.23 -7.24
CA CYS A 39 -5.06 0.61 -6.36
C CYS A 39 -5.66 2.01 -6.19
N LYS A 40 -6.11 2.64 -7.29
CA LYS A 40 -6.73 3.97 -7.25
C LYS A 40 -8.03 4.01 -6.45
N SER A 41 -8.79 2.92 -6.39
CA SER A 41 -10.03 2.88 -5.61
C SER A 41 -9.76 3.05 -4.11
N ILE A 42 -8.62 2.57 -3.60
CA ILE A 42 -8.20 2.79 -2.21
C ILE A 42 -7.98 4.28 -1.95
N ASP A 43 -7.28 4.97 -2.85
CA ASP A 43 -7.00 6.41 -2.72
C ASP A 43 -8.28 7.25 -2.81
N LEU A 44 -9.24 6.84 -3.64
CA LEU A 44 -10.53 7.54 -3.80
C LEU A 44 -11.47 7.34 -2.60
N LEU A 45 -11.54 6.12 -2.06
CA LEU A 45 -12.45 5.77 -0.96
C LEU A 45 -11.88 6.11 0.41
N TYR A 46 -10.56 6.02 0.54
CA TYR A 46 -9.82 6.31 1.76
C TYR A 46 -8.70 7.27 1.44
N PRO A 47 -9.05 8.51 1.00
CA PRO A 47 -8.05 9.54 0.79
C PRO A 47 -7.24 9.60 2.07
N ALA A 48 -5.93 9.36 1.95
CA ALA A 48 -5.03 9.61 3.06
C ALA A 48 -5.39 11.03 3.51
N GLN A 49 -5.87 11.15 4.75
CA GLN A 49 -5.95 12.46 5.37
C GLN A 49 -4.50 12.92 5.35
N LEU A 50 -4.12 13.70 4.35
CA LEU A 50 -2.85 14.39 4.24
C LEU A 50 -2.88 15.49 5.33
N LYS A 51 -3.09 15.10 6.58
CA LYS A 51 -2.47 15.76 7.70
C LYS A 51 -1.08 15.18 7.72
N ASP A 52 -0.16 15.89 7.09
CA ASP A 52 1.24 16.06 7.48
C ASP A 52 1.84 15.01 8.44
N GLU A 53 1.72 13.74 8.13
CA GLU A 53 2.53 12.69 8.71
C GLU A 53 3.24 11.98 7.56
N LYS A 54 4.08 12.78 6.88
CA LYS A 54 5.45 12.31 6.65
C LYS A 54 5.97 11.90 8.02
N HIS A 55 5.70 10.67 8.43
CA HIS A 55 6.45 10.00 9.48
C HIS A 55 7.88 9.99 8.97
N LYS A 56 8.64 11.07 9.29
CA LYS A 56 10.09 11.17 9.11
C LYS A 56 10.72 10.21 10.13
N GLY A 57 10.42 8.93 10.00
CA GLY A 57 11.02 7.87 10.77
C GLY A 57 12.47 7.76 10.35
N VAL A 58 13.38 7.88 11.31
CA VAL A 58 14.78 7.57 11.08
C VAL A 58 14.93 6.06 10.99
N CYS A 59 15.79 5.57 10.09
CA CYS A 59 16.10 4.16 10.05
C CYS A 59 16.80 3.67 11.33
N PRO A 60 16.27 2.68 12.08
CA PRO A 60 16.96 2.16 13.25
C PRO A 60 18.25 1.42 12.86
N TYR A 61 18.37 0.98 11.60
CA TYR A 61 19.54 0.26 11.12
C TYR A 61 20.61 1.16 10.49
N CYS A 62 20.23 2.25 9.81
CA CYS A 62 21.18 3.06 9.03
C CYS A 62 21.07 4.58 9.26
N GLY A 63 20.24 5.03 10.20
CA GLY A 63 20.13 6.43 10.60
C GLY A 63 19.58 7.39 9.53
N SER A 64 19.13 6.89 8.37
CA SER A 64 18.69 7.75 7.27
C SER A 64 17.22 8.12 7.42
N THR A 65 16.86 9.36 7.05
CA THR A 65 15.47 9.82 6.97
C THR A 65 14.74 8.97 5.94
N LYS A 66 13.81 8.11 6.37
CA LYS A 66 13.09 7.24 5.45
C LYS A 66 12.06 8.05 4.68
N VAL A 67 12.05 7.90 3.36
CA VAL A 67 10.79 7.98 2.60
C VAL A 67 10.22 6.58 2.68
N VAL A 68 9.17 6.40 3.48
CA VAL A 68 8.54 5.09 3.71
C VAL A 68 7.54 4.84 2.58
N MET A 69 7.63 3.70 1.91
CA MET A 69 6.51 3.14 1.15
C MET A 69 5.75 2.20 2.09
N PHE A 70 4.44 2.40 2.20
CA PHE A 70 3.58 1.68 3.14
C PHE A 70 3.18 0.33 2.55
N ASP A 71 3.78 -0.75 3.04
CA ASP A 71 3.12 -2.06 3.05
C ASP A 71 2.26 -2.15 4.31
N ALA A 72 1.09 -2.79 4.20
CA ALA A 72 0.01 -2.72 5.19
C ALA A 72 0.38 -3.10 6.65
N ASP A 73 1.54 -3.72 6.87
CA ASP A 73 2.01 -4.18 8.17
C ASP A 73 3.49 -3.84 8.48
N ASN A 74 4.29 -3.35 7.52
CA ASN A 74 5.72 -3.05 7.73
C ASN A 74 6.19 -1.85 6.89
N ASP A 75 7.12 -1.09 7.45
CA ASP A 75 7.77 -0.01 6.73
C ASP A 75 9.09 -0.53 6.09
N ILE A 76 9.45 -0.02 4.91
CA ILE A 76 10.73 -0.33 4.22
C ILE A 76 11.66 0.89 4.15
N CYS A 77 12.96 0.69 4.34
CA CYS A 77 13.96 1.74 4.17
C CYS A 77 14.46 1.82 2.73
N ASN A 78 14.20 2.93 2.02
CA ASN A 78 14.72 3.13 0.66
C ASN A 78 16.25 3.15 0.52
N LYS A 79 17.01 3.39 1.60
CA LYS A 79 18.49 3.39 1.54
C LYS A 79 19.10 2.03 1.77
N CYS A 80 18.58 1.23 2.70
CA CYS A 80 19.15 -0.07 3.06
C CYS A 80 18.28 -1.27 2.71
N GLY A 81 17.08 -1.06 2.15
CA GLY A 81 16.14 -2.10 1.75
C GLY A 81 15.57 -2.94 2.91
N LYS A 82 15.84 -2.57 4.16
CA LYS A 82 15.39 -3.34 5.33
C LYS A 82 13.96 -3.02 5.72
N TYR A 83 13.20 -4.07 6.01
CA TYR A 83 11.88 -4.02 6.62
C TYR A 83 11.99 -3.85 8.14
N PHE A 84 11.05 -3.12 8.73
CA PHE A 84 10.92 -2.96 10.18
C PHE A 84 9.43 -2.70 10.50
N PRO A 85 8.98 -3.05 11.72
CA PRO A 85 7.60 -2.81 12.10
C PRO A 85 7.29 -1.30 12.02
N GLY A 86 6.25 -0.96 11.26
CA GLY A 86 5.69 0.39 11.27
C GLY A 86 5.10 0.70 12.63
N LYS A 87 5.24 1.95 13.10
CA LYS A 87 4.66 2.39 14.37
C LYS A 87 3.17 2.70 14.24
#